data_AF-A0A3B0QS56-F1
#
_entry.id   AF-A0A3B0QS56-F1
#
_cell.length_a   1.000
_cell.length_b   1.000
_cell.length_c   1.000
_cell.angle_alpha   90.00
_cell.angle_beta   90.00
_cell.angle_gamma   90.00
#
_symmetry.space_group_name_H-M   'P 1'
#
loop_
_entity.id
_entity.type
_entity.pdbx_description
1 polymer ?
#
loop_
_entity_poly.entity_id
_entity_poly.type
_entity_poly.pdbx_seq_one_letter_code
_entity_poly.pdbx_strand_id
1 'polypeptide(L)' 'KSSALLDDIIKLKTYIRKTEGAKSTRVVEMYHAKTEKLIVKSETIWCLMNSKTLRPSRITPELASLFD' A
#
# COMPACT_ATOMS: atom_id res chain seq x y z
N LYS A 1 20.27 10.38 -1.17
CA LYS A 1 19.04 9.97 -0.43
C LYS A 1 18.37 11.22 0.12
N SER A 2 17.05 11.39 -0.05
CA SER A 2 16.24 12.37 0.69
C SER A 2 15.77 11.69 1.97
N SER A 3 16.13 12.23 3.13
CA SER A 3 15.57 11.82 4.42
C SER A 3 14.62 12.91 4.90
N ALA A 4 13.57 12.52 5.62
CA ALA A 4 12.78 13.45 6.43
C ALA A 4 13.50 13.74 7.75
N LEU A 5 13.24 14.91 8.32
CA LEU A 5 13.65 15.30 9.66
C LEU A 5 12.44 15.36 10.59
N LEU A 6 12.69 15.52 11.89
CA LEU A 6 11.64 15.80 12.85
C LEU A 6 10.87 17.05 12.41
N ASP A 7 9.54 17.03 12.60
CA ASP A 7 8.60 18.10 12.22
C ASP A 7 8.39 18.34 10.71
N ASP A 8 9.03 17.55 9.84
CA ASP A 8 8.68 17.56 8.41
C ASP A 8 7.26 17.00 8.20
N ILE A 9 6.47 17.73 7.40
CA ILE A 9 5.16 17.24 6.97
C ILE A 9 5.35 16.32 5.78
N ILE A 10 4.84 15.09 5.90
CA ILE A 10 4.96 14.05 4.87
C ILE A 10 3.60 13.80 4.23
N LYS A 11 3.55 13.88 2.90
CA LYS A 11 2.38 13.48 2.11
C LYS A 11 2.53 12.01 1.75
N LEU A 12 1.60 11.18 2.21
CA LEU A 12 1.53 9.77 1.85
C LEU A 12 0.58 9.58 0.67
N LYS A 13 1.02 8.83 -0.34
CA LYS A 13 0.19 8.31 -1.42
C LYS A 13 0.24 6.80 -1.36
N THR A 14 -0.92 6.16 -1.25
CA THR A 14 -1.02 4.70 -1.21
C THR A 14 -1.94 4.23 -2.31
N TYR A 15 -1.59 3.12 -2.97
CA TYR A 15 -2.44 2.54 -4.00
C TYR A 15 -2.15 1.05 -4.15
N ILE A 16 -3.12 0.32 -4.72
CA ILE A 16 -2.93 -1.07 -5.11
C ILE A 16 -2.23 -1.09 -6.47
N ARG A 17 -1.08 -1.77 -6.55
CA ARG A 17 -0.35 -1.98 -7.80
C ARG A 17 -0.87 -3.18 -8.57
N LYS A 18 -1.21 -4.26 -7.86
CA LYS A 18 -1.69 -5.50 -8.45
C LYS A 18 -2.46 -6.32 -7.43
N THR A 19 -3.53 -6.99 -7.87
CA THR A 19 -4.25 -8.00 -7.10
C THR A 19 -4.30 -9.29 -7.91
N GLU A 20 -3.90 -10.42 -7.32
CA GLU A 20 -3.91 -11.73 -7.96
C GLU A 20 -4.15 -12.85 -6.95
N GLY A 21 -5.19 -13.66 -7.19
CA GLY A 21 -5.55 -14.76 -6.31
C GLY A 21 -5.88 -14.27 -4.91
N ALA A 22 -5.08 -14.68 -3.92
CA ALA A 22 -5.20 -14.23 -2.53
C ALA A 22 -4.32 -13.02 -2.19
N LYS A 23 -3.48 -12.55 -3.12
CA LYS A 23 -2.43 -11.56 -2.85
C LYS A 23 -2.78 -10.19 -3.42
N SER A 24 -2.42 -9.13 -2.71
CA SER A 24 -2.49 -7.75 -3.18
C SER A 24 -1.18 -7.02 -2.89
N THR A 25 -0.54 -6.50 -3.93
CA THR A 25 0.65 -5.66 -3.82
C THR A 25 0.20 -4.22 -3.64
N ARG A 26 0.52 -3.64 -2.48
CA ARG A 26 0.27 -2.24 -2.15
C ARG A 26 1.56 -1.45 -2.21
N VAL A 27 1.48 -0.26 -2.77
CA VAL A 27 2.60 0.68 -2.84
C VAL A 27 2.31 1.84 -1.89
N VAL A 28 3.32 2.26 -1.16
CA VAL A 28 3.32 3.49 -0.36
C VAL A 28 4.44 4.37 -0.85
N GLU A 29 4.09 5.56 -1.29
CA GLU A 29 5.02 6.62 -1.65
C GLU A 29 4.89 7.75 -0.63
N MET A 30 6.01 8.18 -0.08
CA MET A 30 6.07 9.28 0.89
C MET A 30 6.85 10.44 0.29
N TYR A 31 6.23 11.61 0.29
CA TYR A 31 6.80 12.83 -0.27
C TYR A 31 6.95 13.88 0.81
N HIS A 32 8.01 14.67 0.75
CA HIS A 32 8.08 15.88 1.55
C HIS A 32 7.01 16.85 1.06
N ALA A 33 6.10 17.29 1.93
CA ALA A 33 4.89 18.01 1.49
C ALA A 33 5.17 19.37 0.86
N LYS A 34 6.25 20.06 1.28
CA LYS A 34 6.59 21.39 0.76
C LYS A 34 7.36 21.36 -0.57
N THR A 35 8.24 20.37 -0.73
CA THR A 35 9.16 20.30 -1.88
C THR A 35 8.75 19.25 -2.89
N GLU A 36 7.70 18.49 -2.60
CA GLU A 36 7.17 17.37 -3.41
C GLU A 36 8.21 16.29 -3.73
N LYS A 37 9.32 16.26 -2.99
CA LYS A 37 10.41 15.32 -3.22
C LYS A 37 10.03 13.96 -2.67
N LEU A 38 10.16 12.91 -3.49
CA LEU A 38 10.01 11.53 -3.02
C LEU A 38 11.10 11.21 -1.98
N ILE A 39 10.69 10.75 -0.81
CA ILE A 39 11.56 10.36 0.30
C ILE A 39 11.73 8.84 0.27
N VAL A 40 10.61 8.12 0.24
CA VAL A 40 10.61 6.65 0.21
C VAL A 40 9.49 6.14 -0.68
N LYS A 41 9.77 5.03 -1.35
CA LYS A 41 8.81 4.18 -2.03
C LYS A 41 8.96 2.77 -1.47
N SER A 42 7.86 2.19 -1.02
CA SER A 42 7.80 0.83 -0.48
C SER A 42 6.74 0.03 -1.20
N GLU A 43 6.99 -1.27 -1.37
CA GLU A 43 6.00 -2.22 -1.85
C GLU A 43 5.80 -3.31 -0.80
N THR A 44 4.55 -3.65 -0.53
CA THR A 44 4.18 -4.68 0.43
C THR A 44 3.17 -5.63 -0.18
N ILE A 45 3.37 -6.93 0.00
CA ILE A 45 2.44 -7.96 -0.45
C ILE A 45 1.56 -8.37 0.73
N TRP A 46 0.26 -8.15 0.60
CA TRP A 46 -0.76 -8.58 1.54
C TRP A 46 -1.39 -9.87 1.04
N CYS A 47 -1.67 -10.81 1.95
CA CYS A 47 -2.46 -12.00 1.65
C CYS A 47 -3.80 -11.90 2.37
N LEU A 48 -4.91 -11.99 1.63
CA LEU A 48 -6.23 -12.07 2.23
C LEU A 48 -6.36 -13.43 2.92
N MET A 49 -6.75 -13.40 4.19
CA MET A 49 -6.90 -14.58 5.03
C MET A 49 -8.36 -14.73 5.42
N ASN A 50 -8.86 -15.96 5.40
CA ASN A 50 -10.13 -16.26 6.05
C ASN A 50 -9.96 -16.13 7.57
N SER A 51 -10.77 -15.29 8.21
CA SER A 51 -10.61 -14.97 9.64
C SER A 51 -10.87 -16.15 10.58
N LYS A 52 -11.64 -17.17 10.15
CA LYS A 52 -11.95 -18.35 10.96
C LYS A 52 -10.90 -19.44 10.79
N THR A 53 -10.50 -19.72 9.56
CA THR A 53 -9.59 -20.84 9.25
C THR A 53 -8.13 -20.44 9.18
N LEU A 54 -7.84 -19.13 9.14
CA LEU A 54 -6.51 -18.57 8.93
C LEU A 54 -5.80 -19.14 7.69
N ARG A 55 -6.59 -19.52 6.67
CA ARG A 55 -6.09 -19.96 5.37
C ARG A 55 -6.18 -18.82 4.36
N PRO A 56 -5.29 -18.76 3.36
CA PRO A 56 -5.42 -17.82 2.25
C PRO A 56 -6.78 -17.93 1.58
N SER A 57 -7.41 -16.79 1.30
CA SER A 57 -8.68 -16.69 0.60
C SER A 57 -8.51 -15.84 -0.65
N ARG A 58 -9.17 -16.21 -1.74
CA ARG A 58 -9.15 -15.42 -2.97
C ARG A 58 -9.81 -14.07 -2.72
N ILE A 59 -9.20 -13.00 -3.22
CA ILE A 59 -9.78 -11.66 -3.25
C ILE A 59 -10.89 -11.66 -4.31
N THR A 60 -12.11 -11.35 -3.89
CA THR A 60 -13.29 -11.32 -4.76
C THR A 60 -13.32 -10.06 -5.63
N PRO A 61 -14.02 -10.06 -6.78
CA PRO A 61 -14.19 -8.86 -7.60
C PRO A 61 -14.83 -7.70 -6.82
N GLU A 62 -15.82 -7.99 -5.98
CA GLU A 62 -16.46 -7.01 -5.09
C GLU A 62 -15.43 -6.35 -4.16
N LEU A 63 -14.58 -7.14 -3.50
CA LEU A 63 -13.54 -6.60 -2.63
C LEU A 63 -12.49 -5.82 -3.41
N ALA A 64 -12.15 -6.25 -4.62
CA ALA A 64 -11.21 -5.52 -5.48
C ALA A 64 -11.76 -4.14 -5.87
N SER A 65 -13.05 -4.06 -6.23
CA SER A 65 -13.69 -2.80 -6.64
C SER A 65 -13.77 -1.72 -5.57
N LEU A 66 -13.57 -2.05 -4.29
CA LEU A 66 -13.50 -1.06 -3.22
C LEU A 66 -12.23 -0.18 -3.29
N PHE A 67 -11.27 -0.55 -4.13
CA PHE A 67 -9.97 0.11 -4.23
C PHE A 67 -9.64 0.60 -5.65
N ASP A 68 -10.60 0.53 -6.57
CA ASP A 68 -10.49 1.01 -7.95
C ASP A 68 -10.86 2.50 -8.09
#